data_AF-A0A0B8PNR8-F1
#
_entry.id   AF-A0A0B8PNR8-F1
#
_cell.length_a   1.000
_cell.length_b   1.000
_cell.length_c   1.000
_cell.angle_alpha   90.00
_cell.angle_beta   90.00
_cell.angle_gamma   90.00
#
_symmetry.space_group_name_H-M   'P 1'
#
loop_
_entity.id
_entity.type
_entity.pdbx_description
1 polymer ?
#
loop_
_entity_poly.entity_id
_entity_poly.type
_entity_poly.pdbx_seq_one_letter_code
_entity_poly.pdbx_strand_id
1 'polypeptide(L)'
;MDVLAAMIGPLYGIIIVDYFFLKKGEIHVPSLYTESPQGQYWYKNGINMNSVYALAVSSVVAIIATFFIEGLANFALFIGGFTAAFAYRFLMQKRSAWAGQTRLAKQS
;
A
#
# COMPACT_ATOMS: atom_id res chain seq x y z
N MET A 1 -0.82 23.29 -9.25
CA MET A 1 -0.91 22.07 -10.09
C MET A 1 -0.36 20.84 -9.34
N ASP A 2 -0.23 20.91 -8.01
CA ASP A 2 0.73 20.08 -7.26
C ASP A 2 0.07 19.00 -6.39
N VAL A 3 -1.24 19.09 -6.16
CA VAL A 3 -1.97 18.16 -5.28
C VAL A 3 -2.20 16.80 -5.94
N LEU A 4 -2.53 16.77 -7.24
CA LEU A 4 -2.68 15.51 -8.00
C LEU A 4 -1.33 14.76 -8.05
N ALA A 5 -0.23 15.47 -8.32
CA ALA A 5 1.11 14.89 -8.30
C ALA A 5 1.51 14.37 -6.90
N ALA A 6 1.12 15.08 -5.84
CA ALA A 6 1.36 14.65 -4.46
C ALA A 6 0.60 13.37 -4.08
N MET A 7 -0.55 13.07 -4.69
CA MET A 7 -1.30 11.83 -4.44
C MET A 7 -0.75 10.63 -5.23
N ILE A 8 -0.09 10.87 -6.36
CA ILE A 8 0.50 9.83 -7.20
C ILE A 8 1.66 9.14 -6.47
N GLY A 9 2.53 9.90 -5.80
CA GLY A 9 3.69 9.38 -5.07
C GLY A 9 3.32 8.26 -4.07
N PRO A 10 2.47 8.56 -3.07
CA PRO A 10 1.97 7.57 -2.12
C PRO A 10 1.37 6.31 -2.73
N LEU A 11 0.56 6.47 -3.79
CA LEU A 11 -0.06 5.35 -4.47
C LEU A 11 0.99 4.42 -5.11
N TYR A 12 1.96 4.98 -5.84
CA TYR A 12 3.06 4.20 -6.40
C TYR A 12 3.90 3.52 -5.32
N GLY A 13 4.17 4.21 -4.20
CA GLY A 13 4.89 3.64 -3.07
C GLY A 13 4.22 2.39 -2.50
N ILE A 14 2.90 2.43 -2.33
CA ILE A 14 2.09 1.29 -1.87
C ILE A 14 2.17 0.14 -2.88
N ILE A 15 1.95 0.41 -4.17
CA ILE A 15 1.93 -0.63 -5.21
C ILE A 15 3.30 -1.31 -5.34
N ILE A 16 4.39 -0.55 -5.37
CA ILE A 16 5.76 -1.08 -5.48
C ILE A 16 6.06 -2.01 -4.30
N VAL A 17 5.72 -1.59 -3.08
CA VAL A 17 5.92 -2.41 -1.88
C VAL A 17 5.03 -3.65 -1.88
N ASP A 18 3.77 -3.50 -2.28
CA ASP A 18 2.83 -4.62 -2.37
C ASP A 18 3.32 -5.69 -3.35
N TYR A 19 3.67 -5.28 -4.57
CA TYR A 19 4.02 -6.20 -5.64
C TYR A 19 5.42 -6.78 -5.48
N PHE A 20 6.44 -5.93 -5.31
CA PHE A 20 7.83 -6.40 -5.34
C PHE A 20 8.33 -6.91 -3.99
N PHE A 21 7.93 -6.29 -2.87
CA PHE A 21 8.49 -6.63 -1.55
C PHE A 21 7.62 -7.63 -0.76
N LEU A 22 6.30 -7.44 -0.75
CA LEU A 22 5.38 -8.30 0.00
C LEU A 22 4.99 -9.54 -0.80
N LYS A 23 4.60 -9.36 -2.07
CA LYS A 23 4.14 -10.44 -2.96
C LYS A 23 5.25 -11.07 -3.80
N LYS A 24 6.44 -10.45 -3.83
CA LYS A 24 7.61 -10.95 -4.58
C LYS A 24 7.31 -11.24 -6.07
N GLY A 25 6.45 -10.44 -6.68
CA GLY A 25 6.00 -10.61 -8.06
C GLY A 25 4.90 -11.66 -8.28
N GLU A 26 4.51 -12.42 -7.26
CA GLU A 26 3.46 -13.44 -7.35
C GLU A 26 2.08 -12.85 -7.03
N ILE A 27 1.22 -12.77 -8.05
CA ILE A 27 -0.19 -12.38 -7.91
C ILE A 27 -1.10 -13.52 -8.36
N HIS A 28 -2.17 -13.78 -7.61
CA HIS A 28 -3.14 -14.80 -7.97
C HIS A 28 -4.23 -14.18 -8.86
N VAL A 29 -3.98 -14.19 -10.17
CA VAL A 29 -4.83 -13.55 -11.18
C VAL A 29 -6.32 -13.95 -11.06
N PRO A 30 -6.71 -15.23 -10.87
CA PRO A 30 -8.12 -15.58 -10.74
C PRO A 30 -8.82 -14.88 -9.55
N SER A 31 -8.10 -14.67 -8.43
CA SER A 31 -8.66 -13.95 -7.28
C SER A 31 -8.79 -12.44 -7.50
N LEU A 32 -8.20 -11.87 -8.55
CA LEU A 32 -8.39 -10.46 -8.91
C LEU A 32 -9.72 -10.23 -9.64
N TYR A 33 -10.30 -11.26 -10.24
CA TYR A 33 -11.56 -11.20 -11.00
C TYR A 33 -12.77 -11.72 -10.21
N THR A 34 -12.67 -11.82 -8.88
CA THR A 34 -13.78 -12.25 -8.02
C THR A 34 -14.01 -11.28 -6.87
N GLU A 35 -15.28 -11.03 -6.58
CA GLU A 35 -15.75 -10.26 -5.44
C GLU A 35 -16.24 -11.17 -4.29
N SER A 36 -15.86 -12.45 -4.30
CA SER A 36 -16.19 -13.37 -3.21
C SER A 36 -15.66 -12.84 -1.87
N PRO A 37 -16.47 -12.83 -0.79
CA PRO A 37 -16.01 -12.50 0.55
C PRO A 37 -14.87 -13.40 1.07
N GLN A 38 -14.71 -14.58 0.47
CA GLN A 38 -13.65 -15.54 0.74
C GLN A 38 -12.44 -15.37 -0.18
N GLY A 39 -12.50 -14.41 -1.12
CA GLY A 39 -11.43 -14.09 -2.04
C GLY A 39 -10.20 -13.51 -1.34
N GLN A 40 -9.02 -13.87 -1.82
CA GLN A 40 -7.73 -13.48 -1.22
C GLN A 40 -7.51 -11.96 -1.19
N TYR A 41 -8.18 -11.22 -2.07
CA TYR A 41 -8.09 -9.77 -2.19
C TYR A 41 -9.36 -9.04 -1.75
N TRP A 42 -10.31 -9.71 -1.08
CA TRP A 42 -11.52 -9.07 -0.55
C TRP A 42 -11.26 -8.19 0.68
N TYR A 43 -10.23 -8.50 1.47
CA TYR A 43 -9.86 -7.77 2.69
C TYR A 43 -11.05 -7.52 3.63
N LYS A 44 -11.41 -6.25 3.88
CA LYS A 44 -12.56 -5.85 4.70
C LYS A 44 -13.57 -5.16 3.77
N ASN A 45 -14.62 -5.89 3.39
CA ASN A 45 -15.69 -5.40 2.52
C ASN A 45 -15.17 -4.86 1.16
N GLY A 46 -14.24 -5.60 0.54
CA GLY A 46 -13.60 -5.21 -0.73
C GLY A 46 -12.40 -4.27 -0.59
N ILE A 47 -12.09 -3.76 0.62
CA ILE A 47 -11.08 -2.70 0.79
C ILE A 47 -9.95 -3.14 1.73
N ASN A 48 -8.72 -2.92 1.27
CA ASN A 48 -7.53 -3.03 2.09
C ASN A 48 -7.37 -1.80 2.99
N MET A 49 -7.87 -1.88 4.24
CA MET A 49 -7.73 -0.78 5.20
C MET A 49 -6.28 -0.38 5.48
N ASN A 50 -5.32 -1.32 5.37
CA ASN A 50 -3.90 -1.01 5.60
C ASN A 50 -3.35 -0.09 4.51
N SER A 51 -3.76 -0.26 3.24
CA SER A 51 -3.36 0.66 2.18
C SER A 51 -4.03 2.03 2.34
N VAL A 52 -5.29 2.07 2.81
CA VAL A 52 -5.98 3.34 3.12
C VAL A 52 -5.25 4.11 4.22
N TYR A 53 -4.88 3.44 5.32
CA TYR A 53 -4.12 4.09 6.39
C TYR A 53 -2.73 4.54 5.94
N ALA A 54 -2.02 3.72 5.16
CA ALA A 54 -0.73 4.10 4.60
C ALA A 54 -0.85 5.33 3.69
N LEU A 55 -1.89 5.39 2.86
CA LEU A 55 -2.16 6.52 1.97
C LEU A 55 -2.47 7.79 2.77
N ALA A 56 -3.32 7.70 3.80
CA ALA A 56 -3.68 8.84 4.63
C ALA A 56 -2.46 9.40 5.38
N VAL A 57 -1.69 8.53 6.04
CA VAL A 57 -0.50 8.94 6.81
C VAL A 57 0.56 9.58 5.90
N SER A 58 0.87 8.96 4.76
CA SER A 58 1.86 9.50 3.81
C SER A 58 1.43 10.81 3.17
N SER A 59 0.14 10.96 2.86
CA SER A 59 -0.40 12.21 2.31
C SER A 59 -0.27 13.35 3.32
N VAL A 60 -0.60 13.11 4.59
CA VAL A 60 -0.42 14.10 5.66
C VAL A 60 1.05 14.49 5.82
N VAL A 61 1.96 13.51 5.80
CA VAL A 61 3.40 13.77 5.90
C VAL A 61 3.92 14.57 4.71
N ALA A 62 3.53 14.23 3.48
CA ALA A 62 3.94 14.95 2.27
C ALA A 62 3.42 16.40 2.26
N ILE A 63 2.18 16.62 2.71
CA ILE A 63 1.59 17.95 2.86
C ILE A 63 2.38 18.77 3.89
N ILE A 64 2.60 18.23 5.09
CA ILE A 64 3.37 18.94 6.13
C ILE A 64 4.78 19.26 5.64
N ALA A 65 5.47 18.31 4.99
CA ALA A 65 6.80 18.55 4.45
C ALA A 65 6.85 19.67 3.39
N THR A 66 5.79 19.77 2.58
CA THR A 66 5.67 20.80 1.53
C THR A 66 5.45 22.20 2.10
N PHE A 67 4.65 22.34 3.17
CA PHE A 67 4.31 23.65 3.74
C PHE A 67 5.37 24.22 4.68
N PHE A 68 6.14 23.37 5.36
CA PHE A 68 7.10 23.82 6.38
C PHE A 68 8.53 23.98 5.86
N ILE A 69 8.86 23.40 4.70
CA ILE A 69 10.23 23.39 4.18
C ILE A 69 10.22 23.82 2.70
N GLU A 70 10.59 25.08 2.48
CA GLU A 70 10.80 25.61 1.13
C GLU A 70 11.91 24.81 0.43
N GLY A 71 11.56 24.17 -0.69
CA GLY A 71 12.45 23.28 -1.45
C GLY A 71 11.99 21.82 -1.48
N LEU A 72 11.25 21.34 -0.49
CA LEU A 72 10.73 19.96 -0.48
C LEU A 72 9.47 19.77 -1.32
N ALA A 73 8.78 20.85 -1.70
CA ALA A 73 7.62 20.81 -2.58
C ALA A 73 7.89 20.07 -3.89
N ASN A 74 9.07 20.29 -4.49
CA ASN A 74 9.50 19.61 -5.72
C ASN A 74 9.77 18.11 -5.52
N PHE A 75 9.95 17.68 -4.27
CA PHE A 75 10.19 16.29 -3.87
C PHE A 75 8.98 15.64 -3.20
N ALA A 76 7.82 16.32 -3.12
CA ALA A 76 6.63 15.83 -2.43
C ALA A 76 6.19 14.45 -2.95
N LEU A 77 6.35 14.19 -4.25
CA LEU A 77 6.10 12.88 -4.86
C LEU A 77 6.98 11.80 -4.23
N PHE A 78 8.28 12.02 -4.14
CA PHE A 78 9.23 11.05 -3.60
C PHE A 78 9.01 10.85 -2.10
N ILE A 79 8.81 11.95 -1.36
CA ILE A 79 8.56 11.90 0.09
C ILE A 79 7.27 11.13 0.37
N GLY A 80 6.18 11.45 -0.33
CA GLY A 80 4.92 10.72 -0.23
C GLY A 80 5.07 9.25 -0.60
N GLY A 81 5.79 8.95 -1.69
CA GLY A 81 6.04 7.58 -2.11
C GLY A 81 6.85 6.76 -1.11
N PHE A 82 7.97 7.29 -0.61
CA PHE A 82 8.81 6.59 0.38
C PHE A 82 8.10 6.40 1.72
N THR A 83 7.39 7.42 2.19
CA THR A 83 6.62 7.33 3.44
C THR A 83 5.46 6.35 3.32
N ALA A 84 4.75 6.33 2.20
CA ALA A 84 3.67 5.37 1.95
C ALA A 84 4.20 3.94 1.82
N ALA A 85 5.32 3.76 1.10
CA ALA A 85 6.01 2.48 0.97
C ALA A 85 6.39 1.91 2.36
N PHE A 86 7.01 2.73 3.21
CA PHE A 86 7.43 2.31 4.54
C PHE A 86 6.22 2.03 5.46
N ALA A 87 5.24 2.94 5.50
CA ALA A 87 4.04 2.78 6.30
C ALA A 87 3.23 1.54 5.88
N TYR A 88 3.04 1.35 4.59
CA TYR A 88 2.32 0.18 4.05
C TYR A 88 3.05 -1.12 4.38
N ARG A 89 4.37 -1.16 4.19
CA ARG A 89 5.18 -2.34 4.54
C ARG A 89 5.01 -2.71 6.00
N PHE A 90 5.10 -1.73 6.91
CA PHE A 90 4.95 -1.97 8.34
C PHE A 90 3.53 -2.44 8.72
N LEU A 91 2.50 -1.83 8.12
CA LEU A 91 1.10 -2.23 8.36
C LEU A 91 0.78 -3.61 7.80
N MET A 92 1.34 -3.98 6.64
CA MET A 92 1.13 -5.29 6.02
C MET A 92 1.97 -6.41 6.64
N GLN A 93 3.15 -6.14 7.19
CA GLN A 93 3.97 -7.14 7.89
C GLN A 93 3.18 -7.87 8.99
N LYS A 94 2.30 -7.15 9.70
CA LYS A 94 1.43 -7.73 10.73
C LYS A 94 0.37 -8.70 10.17
N ARG A 95 0.06 -8.63 8.88
CA ARG A 95 -0.98 -9.44 8.20
C ARG A 95 -0.41 -10.51 7.27
N SER A 96 0.80 -10.32 6.71
CA SER A 96 1.49 -11.29 5.87
C SER A 96 1.83 -12.60 6.61
N ALA A 97 1.91 -12.57 7.95
CA ALA A 97 2.04 -13.77 8.77
C ALA A 97 0.83 -14.73 8.66
N TRP A 98 -0.36 -14.23 8.28
CA TRP A 98 -1.56 -15.04 8.13
C TRP A 98 -1.76 -15.63 6.72
N ALA A 99 -1.28 -14.97 5.67
CA ALA A 99 -1.41 -15.47 4.29
C ALA A 99 -0.53 -16.70 4.01
N GLY A 100 0.49 -16.95 4.83
CA GLY A 100 1.30 -18.18 4.77
C GLY A 100 0.55 -19.42 5.28
N GLN A 101 -0.45 -19.28 6.16
CA GLN A 101 -1.15 -20.40 6.77
C GLN A 101 -2.22 -21.03 5.88
N THR A 102 -2.79 -20.29 4.92
CA THR A 102 -3.74 -20.87 3.94
C THR A 102 -3.08 -21.76 2.90
N ARG A 103 -1.75 -21.68 2.71
CA ARG A 103 -1.00 -22.70 1.93
C ARG A 103 -0.89 -24.03 2.69
N LEU A 104 -0.80 -24.01 4.02
CA LEU A 104 -0.65 -25.22 4.85
C LEU A 104 -1.98 -25.95 5.06
N ALA A 105 -3.09 -25.22 5.23
CA ALA A 105 -4.40 -25.83 5.48
C ALA A 105 -5.03 -26.52 4.26
N LYS A 106 -4.49 -26.32 3.06
CA LYS A 106 -4.99 -26.97 1.83
C LYS A 106 -4.17 -28.19 1.39
N GLN A 107 -3.16 -28.57 2.18
CA GLN A 107 -2.30 -29.74 1.94
C GLN A 107 -2.48 -30.87 2.97
N SER A 108 -3.45 -30.76 3.90
CA SER A 108 -3.83 -31.80 4.86
C SER A 108 -5.23 -32.33 4.59
#